data_AF-A0A6H9RUG7-F1
#
_entry.id   AF-A0A6H9RUG7-F1
#
_cell.length_a   1.000
_cell.length_b   1.000
_cell.length_c   1.000
_cell.angle_alpha   90.00
_cell.angle_beta   90.00
_cell.angle_gamma   90.00
#
_symmetry.space_group_name_H-M   'P 1'
#
loop_
_entity.id
_entity.type
_entity.pdbx_description
1 polymer ?
#
loop_
_entity_poly.entity_id
_entity_poly.type
_entity_poly.pdbx_seq_one_letter_code
_entity_poly.pdbx_strand_id
1 'polypeptide(L)' 'MTTATCNEAVSAQPTNSTTRVATASFIGTAIEFYDFYVYATAAALVIGPVFFPQTSGTAQMLSSFLTFGIAFLARPLGS' A
#
# COMPACT_ATOMS: atom_id res chain seq x y z
N MET A 1 -32.92 -52.98 -13.75
CA MET A 1 -32.48 -51.57 -13.78
C MET A 1 -32.07 -51.19 -12.36
N THR A 2 -30.78 -51.23 -12.06
CA THR A 2 -30.23 -50.93 -10.73
C THR A 2 -29.34 -49.70 -10.89
N THR A 3 -29.78 -48.57 -10.34
CA THR A 3 -29.09 -47.29 -10.39
C THR A 3 -27.87 -47.32 -9.47
N ALA A 4 -26.67 -47.22 -10.03
CA ALA A 4 -25.46 -46.97 -9.28
C ALA A 4 -25.48 -45.53 -8.75
N THR A 5 -25.56 -45.35 -7.43
CA THR A 5 -25.29 -44.07 -6.78
C THR A 5 -23.78 -43.84 -6.78
N CYS A 6 -23.30 -42.94 -7.65
CA CYS A 6 -21.96 -42.40 -7.54
C CYS A 6 -21.90 -41.56 -6.26
N ASN A 7 -21.15 -42.03 -5.27
CA ASN A 7 -20.87 -41.28 -4.06
C ASN A 7 -19.78 -40.25 -4.40
N GLU A 8 -20.21 -39.05 -4.78
CA GLU A 8 -19.31 -37.91 -5.02
C GLU A 8 -18.65 -37.53 -3.69
N ALA A 9 -17.43 -38.00 -3.48
CA ALA A 9 -16.61 -37.58 -2.35
C ALA A 9 -16.27 -36.10 -2.56
N VAL A 10 -17.00 -35.20 -1.90
CA VAL A 10 -16.66 -33.78 -1.81
C VAL A 10 -15.25 -33.69 -1.24
N SER A 11 -14.27 -33.43 -2.11
CA SER A 11 -12.91 -33.11 -1.68
C SER A 11 -12.96 -31.82 -0.87
N ALA A 12 -12.78 -31.89 0.44
CA ALA A 12 -12.67 -30.70 1.29
C ALA A 12 -11.48 -29.86 0.80
N GLN A 13 -11.76 -28.77 0.08
CA GLN A 13 -10.74 -27.85 -0.37
C GLN A 13 -10.00 -27.29 0.87
N PRO A 14 -8.67 -27.29 0.88
CA PRO A 14 -7.92 -26.75 2.01
C PRO A 14 -8.24 -25.25 2.13
N THR A 15 -8.94 -24.88 3.20
CA THR A 15 -9.27 -23.48 3.48
C THR A 15 -8.02 -22.76 4.00
N ASN A 16 -7.74 -21.58 3.44
CA ASN A 16 -6.67 -20.75 3.98
C ASN A 16 -7.04 -20.32 5.40
N SER A 17 -6.11 -20.46 6.34
CA SER A 17 -6.30 -19.94 7.70
C SER A 17 -6.61 -18.44 7.64
N THR A 18 -7.65 -18.00 8.34
CA THR A 18 -8.05 -16.59 8.42
C THR A 18 -6.90 -15.69 8.87
N THR A 19 -6.08 -16.16 9.82
CA THR A 19 -4.89 -15.43 10.27
C THR A 19 -3.88 -15.25 9.13
N ARG A 20 -3.65 -16.30 8.33
CA ARG A 20 -2.76 -16.23 7.17
C ARG A 20 -3.27 -15.22 6.13
N VAL A 21 -4.57 -15.23 5.85
CA VAL A 21 -5.19 -14.28 4.93
C VAL A 21 -5.06 -12.85 5.46
N ALA A 22 -5.38 -12.61 6.73
CA ALA A 22 -5.28 -11.29 7.35
C ALA A 22 -3.83 -10.73 7.32
N THR A 23 -2.84 -11.55 7.68
CA THR A 23 -1.43 -11.14 7.65
C THR A 23 -0.96 -10.88 6.21
N ALA A 24 -1.33 -11.74 5.25
CA ALA A 24 -0.98 -11.55 3.85
C ALA A 24 -1.59 -10.26 3.27
N SER A 25 -2.86 -9.98 3.57
CA SER A 25 -3.52 -8.73 3.17
C SER A 25 -2.85 -7.51 3.78
N PHE A 26 -2.52 -7.56 5.08
CA PHE A 26 -1.82 -6.47 5.76
C PHE A 26 -0.44 -6.19 5.14
N ILE A 27 0.35 -7.23 4.88
CA ILE A 27 1.67 -7.10 4.24
C ILE A 27 1.53 -6.57 2.81
N GLY A 28 0.57 -7.09 2.03
CA GLY A 28 0.30 -6.61 0.68
C GLY A 28 -0.01 -5.12 0.67
N THR A 29 -0.92 -4.67 1.54
CA THR A 29 -1.19 -3.24 1.73
C THR A 29 0.06 -2.49 2.18
N ALA A 30 0.87 -3.01 3.10
CA ALA A 30 2.10 -2.31 3.51
C ALA A 30 3.09 -2.11 2.34
N ILE A 31 3.24 -3.12 1.47
CA ILE A 31 4.12 -3.06 0.30
C ILE A 31 3.63 -2.01 -0.71
N GLU A 32 2.33 -1.92 -0.98
CA GLU A 32 1.76 -0.90 -1.86
C GLU A 32 2.03 0.54 -1.37
N PHE A 33 2.20 0.72 -0.06
CA PHE A 33 2.49 2.01 0.56
C PHE A 33 3.98 2.21 0.86
N TYR A 34 4.84 1.24 0.55
CA TYR A 34 6.26 1.29 0.89
C TYR A 34 6.98 2.50 0.27
N ASP A 35 6.80 2.72 -1.04
CA ASP A 35 7.45 3.84 -1.75
C ASP A 35 6.99 5.20 -1.22
N PHE A 36 5.74 5.31 -0.76
CA PHE A 36 5.24 6.53 -0.11
C PHE A 36 5.98 6.82 1.18
N TYR A 37 6.30 5.79 1.96
CA TYR A 37 7.07 5.96 3.19
C TYR A 37 8.50 6.41 2.88
N VAL A 38 9.15 5.77 1.91
CA VAL A 38 10.49 6.17 1.44
C VAL A 38 10.46 7.64 0.98
N TYR A 39 9.50 8.01 0.14
CA TYR A 39 9.36 9.38 -0.33
C TYR A 39 9.08 10.36 0.82
N ALA A 40 8.25 10.00 1.80
CA ALA A 40 7.98 10.84 2.97
C ALA A 40 9.26 11.15 3.76
N THR A 41 10.11 10.13 3.96
CA THR A 41 11.40 10.32 4.64
C THR A 41 12.35 11.20 3.82
N ALA A 42 12.38 11.01 2.50
CA ALA A 42 13.13 11.89 1.60
C ALA A 42 12.58 13.33 1.62
N ALA A 43 11.25 13.49 1.67
CA ALA A 43 10.59 14.79 1.76
C ALA A 43 10.99 15.55 3.03
N ALA A 44 11.08 14.84 4.15
CA ALA A 44 11.47 15.39 5.44
C ALA A 44 12.97 15.75 5.52
N LEU A 45 13.84 14.95 4.90
CA LEU A 45 15.29 15.03 5.14
C LEU A 45 16.10 15.64 3.97
N VAL A 46 15.64 15.50 2.73
CA VAL A 46 16.47 15.74 1.54
C VAL A 46 15.80 16.67 0.52
N ILE A 47 14.53 16.43 0.18
CA ILE A 47 13.89 17.07 -0.98
C ILE A 47 13.75 18.59 -0.79
N GLY A 48 13.44 19.06 0.42
CA GLY A 48 13.30 20.49 0.74
C GLY A 48 14.44 21.35 0.19
N PRO A 49 15.67 21.24 0.72
CA PRO A 49 16.79 22.05 0.27
C PRO A 49 17.28 21.75 -1.15
N VAL A 50 17.05 20.53 -1.66
CA VAL A 50 17.52 20.14 -3.01
C VAL A 50 16.64 20.75 -4.10
N PHE A 51 15.33 20.82 -3.90
CA PHE A 51 14.37 21.20 -4.94
C PHE A 51 13.65 22.53 -4.69
N PHE A 52 13.63 23.02 -3.44
CA PHE A 52 12.95 24.27 -3.07
C PHE A 52 13.94 25.29 -2.50
N PRO A 53 14.64 26.08 -3.34
CA PRO A 53 15.53 27.14 -2.87
C PRO A 53 14.69 28.30 -2.31
N GLN A 54 14.34 28.24 -1.02
CA GLN A 54 13.61 29.29 -0.30
C GLN A 54 14.51 29.99 0.71
N THR A 55 14.16 31.24 1.02
CA THR A 55 14.89 32.09 1.99
C THR A 55 14.84 31.57 3.43
N SER A 56 13.94 30.65 3.77
CA SER A 56 13.84 30.03 5.10
C SER A 56 13.67 28.51 5.00
N GLY A 57 14.35 27.75 5.87
CA GLY A 57 14.30 26.28 5.88
C GLY A 57 12.88 25.73 6.12
N THR A 58 12.06 26.41 6.93
CA THR A 58 10.66 26.04 7.17
C THR A 58 9.84 26.07 5.89
N ALA A 59 10.02 27.08 5.04
CA ALA A 59 9.31 27.15 3.76
C ALA A 59 9.71 26.00 2.82
N GLN A 60 10.98 25.60 2.82
CA GLN A 60 11.47 24.45 2.03
C GLN A 60 10.81 23.14 2.47
N MET A 61 10.76 22.89 3.79
CA MET A 61 10.10 21.71 4.36
C MET A 61 8.61 21.71 4.02
N LEU A 62 7.93 22.86 4.17
CA LEU A 62 6.50 22.96 3.88
C LEU A 62 6.20 22.68 2.40
N SER A 63 6.98 23.23 1.47
CA SER A 63 6.83 22.95 0.03
C SER A 63 7.11 21.48 -0.29
N SER A 64 8.13 20.88 0.32
CA SER A 64 8.46 19.45 0.17
C SER A 64 7.32 18.53 0.62
N PHE A 65 6.73 18.81 1.79
CA PHE A 65 5.57 18.07 2.28
C PHE A 65 4.30 18.34 1.47
N LEU A 66 4.14 19.54 0.90
CA LEU A 66 3.01 19.84 0.02
C LEU A 66 3.06 18.95 -1.23
N THR A 67 4.22 18.81 -1.86
CA THR A 67 4.40 17.91 -3.01
C THR A 67 4.12 16.46 -2.65
N PHE A 68 4.60 15.99 -1.49
CA PHE A 68 4.23 14.67 -0.97
C PHE A 68 2.70 14.54 -0.75
N GLY A 69 2.06 15.56 -0.17
CA GLY A 69 0.62 15.60 0.08
C GLY A 69 -0.24 15.52 -1.18
N ILE A 70 0.22 16.13 -2.29
CA ILE A 70 -0.46 16.03 -3.60
C ILE A 70 -0.60 14.57 -4.06
N ALA A 71 0.35 13.69 -3.73
CA ALA A 71 0.27 12.28 -4.10
C ALA A 71 -0.90 11.54 -3.42
N PHE A 72 -1.33 11.96 -2.22
CA PHE A 72 -2.52 11.40 -1.56
C PHE A 72 -3.82 11.89 -2.19
N LEU A 73 -3.84 13.12 -2.72
CA LEU A 73 -4.97 13.65 -3.46
C LEU A 73 -5.11 12.99 -4.84
N ALA A 74 -4.00 12.63 -5.48
CA ALA A 74 -4.01 11.95 -6.77
C ALA A 74 -4.44 10.48 -6.69
N ARG A 75 -4.17 9.80 -5.55
CA ARG A 75 -4.43 8.36 -5.38
C ARG A 75 -5.90 7.93 -5.61
N PRO A 76 -6.92 8.62 -5.05
CA PRO A 76 -8.33 8.30 -5.30
C PRO A 76 -8.75 8.46 -6.76
N LEU A 77 -7.99 9.21 -7.57
CA LEU A 77 -8.27 9.40 -9.00
C LEU A 77 -7.67 8.28 -9.87
N GLY A 78 -6.86 7.39 -9.28
CA GLY A 78 -6.21 6.27 -9.97
C GLY A 78 -6.72 4.88 -9.59
N SER A 79 -7.71 4.77 -8.68
CA SER A 79 -8.36 3.53 -8.25
C SER A 79 -9.65 3.23 -9.02
#